data_AF-W8TLS5-F1
#
_entry.id   AF-W8TLS5-F1
#
_cell.length_a   1.000
_cell.length_b   1.000
_cell.length_c   1.000
_cell.angle_alpha   90.00
_cell.angle_beta   90.00
_cell.angle_gamma   90.00
#
_symmetry.space_group_name_H-M   'P 1'
#
loop_
_entity.id
_entity.type
_entity.pdbx_description
1 polymer ?
#
loop_
_entity_poly.entity_id
_entity_poly.type
_entity_poly.pdbx_seq_one_letter_code
_entity_poly.pdbx_strand_id
1 'polypeptide(L)'
;MKLYEWLQIAIGNEVEAADVYDRIAQKSEPEIAGIARVFMEEELSHVERIAAIKNSIREFDGELSADMLALAAPNDKTKQSFDEELGFMSRKELFLFALKGERESIELYSELEKLFEKGSQEQTLFEKLAAEEQKHMFFVLQQLQGL
;
A
#
# COMPACT_ATOMS: atom_id res chain seq x y z
N MET A 1 13.40 9.19 -13.48
CA MET A 1 12.23 8.28 -13.44
C MET A 1 11.02 9.12 -13.78
N LYS A 2 10.16 8.66 -14.70
CA LYS A 2 8.93 9.34 -15.11
C LYS A 2 7.78 8.96 -14.16
N LEU A 3 6.75 9.79 -14.06
CA LEU A 3 5.58 9.50 -13.20
C LEU A 3 4.91 8.16 -13.52
N TYR A 4 4.84 7.77 -14.80
CA TYR A 4 4.35 6.45 -15.19
C TYR A 4 5.13 5.30 -14.56
N GLU A 5 6.46 5.39 -14.52
CA GLU A 5 7.32 4.37 -13.88
C GLU A 5 7.04 4.33 -12.37
N TRP A 6 6.75 5.48 -11.77
CA TRP A 6 6.37 5.62 -10.38
C TRP A 6 5.01 5.00 -10.05
N LEU A 7 4.00 5.16 -10.92
CA LEU A 7 2.72 4.46 -10.77
C LEU A 7 2.87 2.95 -10.88
N GLN A 8 3.83 2.46 -11.68
CA GLN A 8 4.13 1.02 -11.69
C GLN A 8 4.74 0.57 -10.36
N ILE A 9 5.46 1.44 -9.66
CA ILE A 9 5.97 1.15 -8.31
C ILE A 9 4.81 1.13 -7.31
N ALA A 10 3.90 2.11 -7.35
CA ALA A 10 2.71 2.13 -6.51
C ALA A 10 1.88 0.85 -6.69
N ILE A 11 1.52 0.51 -7.94
CA ILE A 11 0.82 -0.74 -8.26
C ILE A 11 1.61 -1.97 -7.82
N GLY A 12 2.93 -1.96 -8.01
CA GLY A 12 3.80 -3.06 -7.58
C GLY A 12 3.75 -3.28 -6.07
N ASN A 13 3.78 -2.20 -5.28
CA ASN A 13 3.70 -2.28 -3.83
C ASN A 13 2.35 -2.87 -3.37
N GLU A 14 1.25 -2.43 -3.97
CA GLU A 14 -0.10 -2.93 -3.68
C GLU A 14 -0.25 -4.43 -4.02
N VAL A 15 0.25 -4.85 -5.18
CA VAL A 15 0.28 -6.27 -5.58
C VAL A 15 1.14 -7.08 -4.62
N GLU A 16 2.33 -6.58 -4.26
CA GLU A 16 3.21 -7.25 -3.31
C GLU A 16 2.57 -7.36 -1.92
N ALA A 17 1.85 -6.35 -1.46
CA ALA A 17 1.10 -6.37 -0.20
C ALA A 17 -0.02 -7.41 -0.23
N ALA A 18 -0.83 -7.43 -1.29
CA ALA A 18 -1.87 -8.44 -1.50
C ALA A 18 -1.30 -9.87 -1.48
N ASP A 19 -0.17 -10.09 -2.17
CA ASP A 19 0.51 -11.39 -2.21
C ASP A 19 1.01 -11.82 -0.82
N VAL A 20 1.50 -10.89 0.00
CA VAL A 20 1.90 -11.18 1.38
C VAL A 20 0.69 -11.57 2.22
N TYR A 21 -0.41 -10.82 2.14
CA TYR A 21 -1.64 -11.14 2.88
C TYR A 21 -2.25 -12.47 2.45
N ASP A 22 -2.23 -12.83 1.17
CA ASP A 22 -2.65 -14.16 0.70
C ASP A 22 -1.79 -15.27 1.32
N ARG A 23 -0.45 -15.10 1.31
CA ARG A 23 0.47 -16.05 1.96
C ARG A 23 0.21 -16.20 3.45
N ILE A 24 -0.09 -15.11 4.16
CA ILE A 24 -0.48 -15.14 5.58
C ILE A 24 -1.79 -15.91 5.74
N ALA A 25 -2.80 -15.63 4.91
CA ALA A 25 -4.11 -16.26 4.98
C ALA A 25 -4.05 -17.78 4.77
N GLN A 26 -3.16 -18.26 3.90
CA GLN A 26 -2.98 -19.69 3.63
C GLN A 26 -2.31 -20.46 4.76
N LYS A 27 -1.51 -19.79 5.60
CA LYS A 27 -0.66 -20.43 6.63
C LYS A 27 -1.14 -20.19 8.07
N SER A 28 -2.18 -19.38 8.26
CA SER A 28 -2.65 -18.96 9.58
C SER A 28 -3.96 -19.63 10.01
N GLU A 29 -4.24 -19.58 11.31
CA GLU A 29 -5.53 -20.01 11.88
C GLU A 29 -6.71 -19.20 11.30
N PRO A 30 -7.96 -19.74 11.29
CA PRO A 30 -9.09 -19.14 10.59
C PRO A 30 -9.38 -17.66 10.91
N GLU A 31 -9.19 -17.24 12.15
CA GLU A 31 -9.38 -15.83 12.55
C GLU A 31 -8.39 -14.90 11.83
N ILE A 32 -7.10 -15.23 11.88
CA ILE A 32 -6.03 -14.45 11.25
C ILE A 32 -6.16 -14.51 9.73
N ALA A 33 -6.50 -15.68 9.19
CA ALA A 33 -6.73 -15.86 7.77
C ALA A 33 -7.90 -15.01 7.24
N GLY A 34 -8.96 -14.86 8.03
CA GLY A 34 -10.08 -13.98 7.70
C GLY A 34 -9.64 -12.52 7.61
N ILE A 35 -8.89 -12.03 8.60
CA ILE A 35 -8.38 -10.64 8.62
C ILE A 35 -7.44 -10.39 7.45
N ALA A 36 -6.49 -11.30 7.19
CA ALA A 36 -5.54 -11.15 6.10
C ALA A 36 -6.24 -11.10 4.73
N ARG A 37 -7.30 -11.87 4.50
CA ARG A 37 -8.07 -11.79 3.24
C ARG A 37 -8.75 -10.45 3.04
N VAL A 38 -9.25 -9.82 4.11
CA VAL A 38 -9.85 -8.48 4.01
C VAL A 38 -8.79 -7.47 3.54
N PHE A 39 -7.60 -7.48 4.16
CA PHE A 39 -6.51 -6.61 3.70
C PHE A 39 -6.10 -6.91 2.25
N MET A 40 -5.95 -8.19 1.88
CA MET A 40 -5.66 -8.58 0.49
C MET A 40 -6.69 -8.03 -0.51
N GLU A 41 -7.98 -8.11 -0.20
CA GLU A 41 -9.05 -7.61 -1.06
C GLU A 41 -9.00 -6.07 -1.20
N GLU A 42 -8.66 -5.35 -0.13
CA GLU A 42 -8.45 -3.89 -0.16
C GLU A 42 -7.27 -3.50 -1.05
N GLU A 43 -6.10 -4.15 -0.90
CA GLU A 43 -4.93 -3.83 -1.74
C GLU A 43 -5.21 -4.08 -3.24
N LEU A 44 -5.96 -5.14 -3.55
CA LEU A 44 -6.38 -5.40 -4.94
C LEU A 44 -7.34 -4.32 -5.46
N SER A 45 -8.22 -3.79 -4.61
CA SER A 45 -9.08 -2.65 -4.96
C SER A 45 -8.26 -1.38 -5.25
N HIS A 46 -7.18 -1.14 -4.50
CA HIS A 46 -6.24 -0.04 -4.79
C HIS A 46 -5.57 -0.22 -6.16
N VAL A 47 -5.09 -1.43 -6.48
CA VAL A 47 -4.52 -1.76 -7.80
C VAL A 47 -5.48 -1.39 -8.92
N GLU A 48 -6.74 -1.81 -8.83
CA GLU A 48 -7.75 -1.53 -9.85
C GLU A 48 -7.97 -0.02 -10.05
N ARG A 49 -8.06 0.73 -8.95
CA ARG A 49 -8.29 2.17 -8.97
C ARG A 49 -7.11 2.95 -9.55
N ILE A 50 -5.88 2.58 -9.18
CA ILE A 50 -4.67 3.21 -9.73
C ILE A 50 -4.49 2.82 -11.20
N ALA A 51 -4.79 1.59 -11.58
CA ALA A 51 -4.75 1.16 -12.98
C ALA A 51 -5.76 1.92 -13.86
N ALA A 52 -6.92 2.31 -13.32
CA ALA A 52 -7.95 3.05 -14.06
C ALA A 52 -7.50 4.45 -14.53
N ILE A 53 -6.59 5.10 -13.80
CA ILE A 53 -6.05 6.44 -14.13
C ILE A 53 -4.75 6.39 -14.94
N LYS A 54 -4.20 5.19 -15.18
CA LYS A 54 -2.90 4.98 -15.85
C LYS A 54 -2.82 5.61 -17.25
N ASN A 55 -3.93 5.66 -17.97
CA ASN A 55 -3.98 6.28 -19.30
C ASN A 55 -3.94 7.82 -19.25
N SER A 56 -4.56 8.42 -18.24
CA SER A 56 -4.58 9.87 -18.03
C SER A 56 -3.20 10.42 -17.63
N ILE A 57 -2.39 9.58 -17.00
CA ILE A 57 -1.10 9.99 -16.41
C ILE A 57 0.08 9.75 -17.36
N ARG A 58 -0.16 9.11 -18.51
CA ARG A 58 0.88 8.74 -19.47
C ARG A 58 1.59 9.95 -20.11
N GLU A 59 0.98 11.13 -20.04
CA GLU A 59 1.48 12.38 -20.61
C GLU A 59 2.10 13.35 -19.58
N PHE A 60 2.15 12.97 -18.29
CA PHE A 60 2.71 13.83 -17.25
C PHE A 60 4.22 14.07 -17.44
N ASP A 61 4.63 15.34 -17.50
CA ASP A 61 5.99 15.80 -17.71
C ASP A 61 6.70 16.33 -16.44
N GLY A 62 6.02 16.34 -15.31
CA GLY A 62 6.57 16.84 -14.05
C GLY A 62 7.69 15.97 -13.49
N GLU A 63 8.67 16.62 -12.88
CA GLU A 63 9.80 15.97 -12.21
C GLU A 63 9.38 15.44 -10.84
N LEU A 64 9.84 14.23 -10.51
CA LEU A 64 9.65 13.63 -9.19
C LEU A 64 10.61 14.28 -8.18
N SER A 65 10.14 14.52 -6.95
CA SER A 65 10.98 15.03 -5.87
C SER A 65 12.00 13.97 -5.40
N ALA A 66 13.05 14.39 -4.71
CA ALA A 66 14.02 13.46 -4.11
C ALA A 66 13.38 12.53 -3.07
N ASP A 67 12.38 13.02 -2.33
CA ASP A 67 11.64 12.24 -1.34
C ASP A 67 10.81 11.15 -2.02
N MET A 68 10.18 11.47 -3.15
CA MET A 68 9.54 10.46 -3.99
C MET A 68 10.57 9.45 -4.52
N LEU A 69 11.71 9.87 -5.03
CA LEU A 69 12.74 8.92 -5.47
C LEU A 69 13.19 7.97 -4.34
N ALA A 70 13.22 8.43 -3.10
CA ALA A 70 13.55 7.61 -1.93
C ALA A 70 12.43 6.62 -1.56
N LEU A 71 11.16 7.00 -1.64
CA LEU A 71 10.01 6.12 -1.41
C LEU A 71 9.89 5.00 -2.45
N ALA A 72 10.36 5.25 -3.66
CA ALA A 72 10.37 4.26 -4.75
C ALA A 72 11.57 3.32 -4.74
N ALA A 73 12.57 3.57 -3.90
CA ALA A 73 13.67 2.65 -3.76
C ALA A 73 13.11 1.31 -3.24
N PRO A 74 13.42 0.16 -3.87
CA PRO A 74 12.92 -1.12 -3.41
C PRO A 74 13.29 -1.29 -1.94
N ASN A 75 12.27 -1.40 -1.09
CA ASN A 75 12.43 -1.57 0.33
C ASN A 75 12.82 -3.05 0.56
N ASP A 76 14.08 -3.41 0.26
CA ASP A 76 14.63 -4.78 0.33
C ASP A 76 14.38 -5.48 1.67
N LYS A 77 14.06 -4.71 2.71
CA LYS A 77 13.85 -5.21 4.08
C LYS A 77 12.49 -5.85 4.34
N THR A 78 11.46 -5.64 3.51
CA THR A 78 10.19 -6.40 3.63
C THR A 78 10.27 -7.76 2.92
N LYS A 79 11.01 -7.84 1.81
CA LYS A 79 11.20 -9.06 1.02
C LYS A 79 11.99 -10.15 1.75
N GLN A 80 13.09 -9.80 2.42
CA GLN A 80 14.01 -10.80 2.97
C GLN A 80 13.58 -11.44 4.29
N SER A 81 12.71 -10.81 5.08
CA SER A 81 12.35 -11.32 6.41
C SER A 81 11.10 -12.20 6.44
N PHE A 82 10.30 -12.23 5.37
CA PHE A 82 9.00 -12.94 5.38
C PHE A 82 9.05 -14.33 4.76
N ASP A 83 9.81 -14.55 3.68
CA ASP A 83 9.82 -15.84 2.99
C ASP A 83 10.55 -16.95 3.79
N GLU A 84 11.48 -16.59 4.68
CA GLU A 84 12.20 -17.55 5.54
C GLU A 84 11.51 -17.83 6.89
N GLU A 85 10.57 -16.97 7.34
CA GLU A 85 9.95 -17.02 8.68
C GLU A 85 8.40 -17.08 8.67
N LEU A 86 7.75 -17.46 7.57
CA LEU A 86 6.30 -17.75 7.56
C LEU A 86 5.98 -19.07 8.30
N GLY A 87 6.31 -19.12 9.59
CA GLY A 87 5.66 -19.95 10.59
C GLY A 87 4.31 -19.35 11.01
N PHE A 88 3.77 -19.80 12.14
CA PHE A 88 2.55 -19.23 12.71
C PHE A 88 2.74 -17.75 13.05
N MET A 89 2.18 -16.86 12.24
CA MET A 89 2.12 -15.44 12.53
C MET A 89 1.08 -15.18 13.63
N SER A 90 1.48 -14.47 14.67
CA SER A 90 0.53 -13.98 15.67
C SER A 90 -0.30 -12.81 15.13
N ARG A 91 -1.49 -12.61 15.70
CA ARG A 91 -2.35 -11.46 15.37
C ARG A 91 -1.61 -10.12 15.51
N LYS A 92 -0.72 -9.99 16.51
CA LYS A 92 0.07 -8.77 16.73
C LYS A 92 1.08 -8.53 15.60
N GLU A 93 1.74 -9.58 15.12
CA GLU A 93 2.71 -9.47 14.02
C GLU A 93 2.03 -9.07 12.72
N LEU A 94 0.85 -9.65 12.43
CA LEU A 94 0.03 -9.24 11.27
C LEU A 94 -0.28 -7.74 11.32
N PHE A 95 -0.76 -7.23 12.46
CA PHE A 95 -1.10 -5.81 12.58
C PHE A 95 0.13 -4.89 12.59
N LEU A 96 1.29 -5.32 13.09
CA LEU A 96 2.53 -4.55 12.95
C LEU A 96 3.02 -4.49 11.49
N PHE A 97 2.85 -5.57 10.75
CA PHE A 97 3.12 -5.59 9.31
C PHE A 97 2.18 -4.64 8.57
N ALA A 98 0.87 -4.76 8.80
CA ALA A 98 -0.13 -3.87 8.21
C ALA A 98 0.19 -2.40 8.51
N LEU A 99 0.42 -2.05 9.78
CA LEU A 99 0.74 -0.68 10.20
C LEU A 99 1.90 -0.05 9.41
N LYS A 100 2.93 -0.85 9.10
CA LYS A 100 4.05 -0.38 8.30
C LYS A 100 3.63 -0.11 6.85
N GLY A 101 2.90 -1.05 6.24
CA GLY A 101 2.35 -0.90 4.90
C GLY A 101 1.48 0.35 4.78
N GLU A 102 0.48 0.49 5.66
CA GLU A 102 -0.43 1.64 5.69
C GLU A 102 0.33 2.97 5.73
N ARG A 103 1.35 3.08 6.60
CA ARG A 103 2.14 4.31 6.72
C ARG A 103 2.89 4.63 5.42
N GLU A 104 3.50 3.61 4.81
CA GLU A 104 4.24 3.77 3.55
C GLU A 104 3.29 4.16 2.41
N SER A 105 2.09 3.58 2.34
CA SER A 105 1.05 3.94 1.37
C SER A 105 0.52 5.36 1.58
N ILE A 106 0.27 5.80 2.83
CA ILE A 106 -0.14 7.19 3.12
C ILE A 106 0.90 8.18 2.60
N GLU A 107 2.18 7.96 2.90
CA GLU A 107 3.27 8.83 2.45
C GLU A 107 3.31 8.86 0.92
N LEU A 108 3.23 7.70 0.28
CA LEU A 108 3.27 7.56 -1.17
C LEU A 108 2.10 8.29 -1.85
N TYR A 109 0.87 8.07 -1.41
CA TYR A 109 -0.32 8.68 -2.00
C TYR A 109 -0.38 10.18 -1.74
N SER A 110 0.07 10.64 -0.56
CA SER A 110 0.14 12.06 -0.26
C SER A 110 1.15 12.80 -1.15
N GLU A 111 2.25 12.16 -1.52
CA GLU A 111 3.20 12.74 -2.48
C GLU A 111 2.65 12.72 -3.92
N LEU A 112 1.96 11.64 -4.31
CA LEU A 112 1.32 11.56 -5.62
C LEU A 112 0.25 12.63 -5.81
N GLU A 113 -0.58 12.87 -4.79
CA GLU A 113 -1.61 13.91 -4.82
C GLU A 113 -1.03 15.28 -5.23
N LYS A 114 0.13 15.65 -4.66
CA LYS A 114 0.77 16.96 -4.85
C LYS A 114 1.25 17.22 -6.27
N LEU A 115 1.40 16.17 -7.08
CA LEU A 115 1.87 16.30 -8.46
C LEU A 115 0.77 16.76 -9.42
N PHE A 116 -0.49 16.60 -9.06
CA PHE A 116 -1.61 16.86 -9.96
C PHE A 116 -2.28 18.20 -9.68
N GLU A 117 -2.91 18.77 -10.70
CA GLU A 117 -3.69 19.98 -10.54
C GLU A 117 -4.83 19.79 -9.54
N LYS A 118 -5.06 20.79 -8.70
CA LYS A 118 -6.11 20.75 -7.69
C LYS A 118 -7.48 20.52 -8.33
N GLY A 119 -8.20 19.49 -7.88
CA GLY A 119 -9.52 19.13 -8.40
C GLY A 119 -9.49 18.28 -9.68
N SER A 120 -8.31 17.89 -10.16
CA SER A 120 -8.18 16.84 -11.17
C SER A 120 -8.64 15.48 -10.62
N GLN A 121 -8.99 14.57 -11.51
CA GLN A 121 -9.43 13.21 -11.14
C GLN A 121 -8.33 12.46 -10.39
N GLU A 122 -7.08 12.65 -10.81
CA GLU A 122 -5.88 12.04 -10.25
C GLU A 122 -5.60 12.55 -8.85
N GLN A 123 -5.60 13.88 -8.66
CA GLN A 123 -5.46 14.49 -7.33
C GLN A 123 -6.51 13.95 -6.37
N THR A 124 -7.79 13.97 -6.78
CA THR A 124 -8.91 13.49 -5.95
C THR A 124 -8.80 12.00 -5.63
N LEU A 125 -8.26 11.19 -6.55
CA LEU A 125 -8.06 9.76 -6.30
C LEU A 125 -6.97 9.53 -5.25
N PHE A 126 -5.80 10.16 -5.38
CA PHE A 126 -4.71 9.97 -4.43
C PHE A 126 -5.02 10.56 -3.05
N GLU A 127 -5.73 11.69 -2.99
CA GLU A 127 -6.27 12.23 -1.73
C GLU A 127 -7.18 11.21 -1.03
N LYS A 128 -8.06 10.55 -1.78
CA LYS A 128 -8.97 9.52 -1.23
C LYS A 128 -8.23 8.27 -0.77
N LEU A 129 -7.28 7.78 -1.56
CA LEU A 129 -6.46 6.62 -1.18
C LEU A 129 -5.68 6.92 0.11
N ALA A 130 -4.98 8.05 0.19
CA ALA A 130 -4.27 8.45 1.41
C ALA A 130 -5.21 8.55 2.63
N ALA A 131 -6.43 9.05 2.45
CA ALA A 131 -7.43 9.13 3.51
C ALA A 131 -8.03 7.77 3.90
N GLU A 132 -8.05 6.80 3.00
CA GLU A 132 -8.48 5.42 3.25
C GLU A 132 -7.41 4.68 4.08
N GLU A 133 -6.14 4.76 3.66
CA GLU A 133 -5.02 4.17 4.42
C GLU A 133 -4.87 4.77 5.82
N GLN A 134 -5.20 6.06 6.00
CA GLN A 134 -5.27 6.66 7.34
C GLN A 134 -6.33 5.99 8.23
N LYS A 135 -7.47 5.58 7.66
CA LYS A 135 -8.51 4.86 8.41
C LYS A 135 -8.07 3.43 8.70
N HIS A 136 -7.42 2.76 7.75
CA HIS A 136 -6.85 1.43 7.95
C HIS A 136 -5.78 1.46 9.05
N MET A 137 -4.85 2.41 8.99
CA MET A 137 -3.87 2.66 10.05
C MET A 137 -4.53 2.85 11.42
N PHE A 138 -5.59 3.66 11.50
CA PHE A 138 -6.32 3.86 12.75
C PHE A 138 -6.94 2.56 13.27
N PHE A 139 -7.60 1.79 12.39
CA PHE A 139 -8.15 0.48 12.73
C PHE A 139 -7.04 -0.46 13.26
N VAL A 140 -5.92 -0.56 12.55
CA VAL A 140 -4.75 -1.36 12.94
C VAL A 140 -4.24 -0.97 14.34
N LEU A 141 -4.13 0.33 14.62
CA LEU A 141 -3.71 0.84 15.93
C LEU A 141 -4.70 0.46 17.05
N GLN A 142 -6.00 0.50 16.80
CA GLN A 142 -7.00 0.02 17.76
C GLN A 142 -6.78 -1.46 18.09
N GLN A 143 -6.55 -2.29 17.07
CA GLN A 143 -6.28 -3.71 17.25
C GLN A 143 -5.00 -3.98 18.04
N LEU A 144 -3.95 -3.18 17.85
CA LEU A 144 -2.69 -3.30 18.59
C LEU A 144 -2.77 -2.83 20.04
N GLN A 145 -3.61 -1.83 20.33
CA GLN A 145 -3.80 -1.27 21.67
C GLN A 145 -4.86 -2.04 22.49
N GLY A 146 -5.59 -2.97 21.86
CA GLY A 146 -6.70 -3.68 22.50
C GLY A 146 -7.90 -2.77 22.79
N LEU A 147 -8.10 -1.75 21.95
CA LEU A 147 -9.20 -0.79 22.02
C LEU A 147 -10.41 -1.23 21.19
#